data_AF-A0A9N7RGR6-F1
#
_entry.id   AF-A0A9N7RGR6-F1
#
_cell.length_a   1.000
_cell.length_b   1.000
_cell.length_c   1.000
_cell.angle_alpha   90.00
_cell.angle_beta   90.00
_cell.angle_gamma   90.00
#
_symmetry.space_group_name_H-M   'P 1'
#
loop_
_entity.id
_entity.type
_entity.pdbx_description
1 polymer ?
#
loop_
_entity_poly.entity_id
_entity_poly.type
_entity_poly.pdbx_seq_one_letter_code
_entity_poly.pdbx_strand_id
1 'polypeptide(L)'
;MNIFRLAGDMTHLASVVVLLLKIHTIKSCAGVSLKTQELYAIVFATRYLDLFTDYISLYNTLMKLIFLGSSFSIVWYIRHHKIVRRSYDKDQDTFRHYFLVLPCFLLALVINEKFTFREVMWTFSLFLEAVAILPQLVLLQRTRNIDNLTGQYVFLLGAYRSLYILNWIYRYFTEPHYVHWITWISGLVQTLLYADFFYYYFQR
;
A
#
# COMPACT_ATOMS: atom_id res chain seq x y z
N MET A 1 18.71 -2.72 -10.68
CA MET A 1 18.07 -1.64 -9.88
C MET A 1 18.17 -0.35 -10.70
N ASN A 2 17.12 0.44 -10.84
CA ASN A 2 17.20 1.74 -11.54
C ASN A 2 16.76 2.89 -10.62
N ILE A 3 17.04 4.12 -11.04
CA ILE A 3 16.81 5.32 -10.22
C ILE A 3 15.34 5.53 -9.86
N PHE A 4 14.42 5.24 -10.79
CA PHE A 4 12.98 5.36 -10.55
C PHE A 4 12.48 4.36 -9.50
N ARG A 5 12.98 3.13 -9.52
CA ARG A 5 12.65 2.12 -8.50
C ARG A 5 13.18 2.52 -7.14
N LEU A 6 14.43 2.96 -7.07
CA LEU A 6 15.04 3.40 -5.81
C LEU A 6 14.28 4.60 -5.22
N ALA A 7 13.99 5.60 -6.05
CA ALA A 7 13.21 6.76 -5.63
C ALA A 7 11.80 6.36 -5.18
N GLY A 8 11.14 5.45 -5.89
CA GLY A 8 9.85 4.90 -5.50
C GLY A 8 9.91 4.19 -4.15
N ASP A 9 10.87 3.29 -3.95
CA ASP A 9 11.06 2.56 -2.70
C ASP A 9 11.31 3.50 -1.51
N MET A 10 12.16 4.52 -1.70
CA MET A 10 12.45 5.51 -0.67
C MET A 10 11.24 6.40 -0.38
N THR A 11 10.45 6.75 -1.39
CA THR A 11 9.22 7.54 -1.21
C THR A 11 8.15 6.73 -0.45
N HIS A 12 8.02 5.45 -0.76
CA HIS A 12 7.13 4.54 -0.03
C HIS A 12 7.60 4.38 1.41
N LEU A 13 8.89 4.18 1.66
CA LEU A 13 9.46 4.15 3.01
C LEU A 13 9.19 5.46 3.76
N ALA A 14 9.37 6.61 3.12
CA ALA A 14 9.08 7.91 3.70
C ALA A 14 7.60 8.02 4.12
N SER A 15 6.67 7.54 3.30
CA SER A 15 5.24 7.55 3.66
C SER A 15 4.95 6.75 4.94
N VAL A 16 5.58 5.58 5.09
CA VAL A 16 5.44 4.72 6.28
C VAL A 16 6.07 5.39 7.50
N VAL A 17 7.24 6.00 7.34
CA VAL A 17 7.92 6.72 8.43
C VAL A 17 7.09 7.92 8.88
N VAL A 18 6.52 8.72 7.97
CA VAL A 18 5.64 9.85 8.32
C VAL A 18 4.43 9.37 9.13
N LEU A 19 3.80 8.28 8.73
CA LEU A 19 2.66 7.71 9.45
C LEU A 19 3.06 7.20 10.84
N LEU A 20 4.19 6.49 10.95
CA LEU A 20 4.73 6.02 12.22
C LEU A 20 5.10 7.18 13.15
N LEU A 21 5.71 8.24 12.63
CA LEU A 21 6.04 9.45 13.39
C LEU A 21 4.78 10.15 13.89
N LYS A 22 3.72 10.24 13.08
CA LYS A 22 2.41 10.74 13.52
C LYS A 22 1.91 9.92 14.72
N ILE A 23 1.87 8.59 14.57
CA ILE A 23 1.36 7.69 15.61
C ILE A 23 2.24 7.73 16.88
N HIS A 24 3.56 7.84 16.73
CA HIS A 24 4.48 7.78 17.86
C HIS A 24 4.63 9.12 18.58
N THR A 25 4.69 10.24 17.87
CA THR A 25 4.92 11.56 18.45
C THR A 25 3.62 12.22 18.87
N ILE A 26 2.61 12.22 17.99
CA ILE A 26 1.32 12.88 18.24
C ILE A 26 0.38 11.95 19.03
N LYS A 27 0.67 10.64 19.08
CA LYS A 27 -0.15 9.62 19.73
C LYS A 27 -1.60 9.60 19.23
N SER A 28 -1.81 10.00 17.98
CA SER A 28 -3.12 10.07 17.32
C SER A 28 -3.12 9.32 15.99
N CYS A 29 -4.22 8.61 15.72
CA CYS A 29 -4.54 8.01 14.43
C CYS A 29 -5.82 8.60 13.82
N ALA A 30 -6.21 9.80 14.26
CA ALA A 30 -7.34 10.52 13.66
C ALA A 30 -7.12 10.67 12.14
N GLY A 31 -8.18 10.39 11.37
CA GLY A 31 -8.16 10.42 9.91
C GLY A 31 -7.40 9.28 9.23
N VAL A 32 -6.95 8.25 9.96
CA VAL A 32 -6.29 7.06 9.39
C VAL A 32 -7.22 5.85 9.48
N SER A 33 -7.48 5.20 8.35
CA SER A 33 -8.32 3.99 8.28
C SER A 33 -7.51 2.78 8.75
N LEU A 34 -8.02 2.10 9.78
CA LEU A 34 -7.46 0.83 10.23
C LEU A 34 -7.60 -0.23 9.14
N LYS A 35 -8.70 -0.19 8.37
CA LYS A 35 -8.98 -1.16 7.31
C LYS A 35 -7.93 -1.14 6.22
N THR A 36 -7.52 0.06 5.79
CA THR A 36 -6.41 0.21 4.84
C THR A 36 -5.10 -0.38 5.37
N GLN A 37 -4.78 -0.13 6.65
CA GLN A 37 -3.54 -0.66 7.25
C GLN A 37 -3.56 -2.20 7.37
N GLU A 38 -4.72 -2.78 7.67
CA GLU A 38 -4.93 -4.24 7.67
C GLU A 38 -4.73 -4.82 6.27
N LEU A 39 -5.29 -4.18 5.24
CA LEU A 39 -5.11 -4.60 3.85
C LEU A 39 -3.63 -4.53 3.44
N TYR A 40 -2.93 -3.45 3.76
CA TYR A 40 -1.49 -3.34 3.47
C TYR A 40 -0.65 -4.38 4.22
N ALA A 41 -0.98 -4.70 5.48
CA ALA A 41 -0.31 -5.77 6.22
C ALA A 41 -0.51 -7.14 5.53
N ILE A 42 -1.72 -7.43 5.04
CA ILE A 42 -2.00 -8.66 4.26
C ILE A 42 -1.22 -8.65 2.93
N VAL A 43 -1.18 -7.52 2.22
CA VAL A 43 -0.39 -7.36 0.98
C VAL A 43 1.07 -7.71 1.23
N PHE A 44 1.72 -7.13 2.24
CA PHE A 44 3.14 -7.40 2.49
C PHE A 44 3.39 -8.83 2.99
N ALA A 45 2.50 -9.37 3.84
CA ALA A 45 2.61 -10.74 4.32
C ALA A 45 2.52 -11.77 3.18
N THR A 46 1.63 -11.55 2.21
CA THR A 46 1.45 -12.45 1.06
C THR A 46 2.49 -12.22 -0.04
N ARG A 47 2.98 -10.98 -0.20
CA ARG A 47 4.00 -10.64 -1.20
C ARG A 47 5.39 -11.13 -0.83
N TYR A 48 5.73 -11.09 0.46
CA TYR A 48 7.09 -11.38 0.95
C TYR A 48 7.23 -12.79 1.53
N LEU A 49 6.41 -13.74 1.09
CA LEU A 49 6.54 -15.17 1.47
C LEU A 49 7.91 -15.75 1.08
N ASP A 50 8.58 -15.11 0.12
CA ASP A 50 9.90 -15.47 -0.37
C ASP A 50 11.06 -15.00 0.52
N LEU A 51 10.78 -14.25 1.59
CA LEU A 51 11.79 -13.68 2.48
C LEU A 51 12.75 -14.73 3.04
N PHE A 52 12.26 -15.95 3.28
CA PHE A 52 13.05 -17.05 3.85
C PHE A 52 13.55 -18.05 2.80
N THR A 53 13.10 -17.96 1.55
CA THR A 53 13.47 -18.90 0.49
C THR A 53 14.51 -18.33 -0.45
N ASP A 54 14.40 -17.04 -0.77
CA ASP A 54 15.17 -16.43 -1.85
C ASP A 54 15.96 -15.22 -1.32
N TYR A 55 17.29 -15.32 -1.36
CA TYR A 55 18.15 -14.18 -1.08
C TYR A 55 18.54 -13.47 -2.37
N ILE A 56 18.00 -12.25 -2.55
CA ILE A 56 18.35 -11.39 -3.69
C ILE A 56 19.48 -10.44 -3.32
N SER A 57 19.32 -9.68 -2.23
CA SER A 57 20.32 -8.75 -1.71
C SER A 57 19.98 -8.29 -0.30
N LEU A 58 20.98 -7.82 0.46
CA LEU A 58 20.79 -7.26 1.80
C LEU A 58 19.75 -6.12 1.81
N TYR A 59 19.82 -5.22 0.83
CA TYR A 59 18.85 -4.14 0.66
C TYR A 59 17.43 -4.68 0.49
N ASN A 60 17.22 -5.69 -0.36
CA ASN A 60 15.90 -6.26 -0.60
C ASN A 60 15.33 -6.90 0.67
N THR A 61 16.12 -7.71 1.37
CA THR A 61 15.72 -8.38 2.62
C THR A 61 15.39 -7.36 3.71
N LEU A 62 16.23 -6.33 3.89
CA LEU A 62 15.99 -5.27 4.87
C LEU A 62 14.70 -4.49 4.56
N MET A 63 14.48 -4.09 3.31
CA MET A 63 13.27 -3.36 2.94
C MET A 63 12.01 -4.19 3.19
N LYS A 64 12.02 -5.49 2.84
CA LYS A 64 10.91 -6.41 3.13
C LYS A 64 10.62 -6.49 4.63
N LEU A 65 11.66 -6.65 5.46
CA LEU A 65 11.53 -6.67 6.92
C LEU A 65 10.97 -5.37 7.48
N ILE A 66 11.43 -4.22 6.97
CA ILE A 66 10.95 -2.90 7.39
C ILE A 66 9.47 -2.72 7.04
N PHE A 67 9.05 -3.02 5.81
CA PHE A 67 7.65 -2.91 5.40
C PHE A 67 6.73 -3.86 6.17
N LEU A 68 7.17 -5.10 6.39
CA LEU A 68 6.41 -6.08 7.17
C LEU A 68 6.30 -5.64 8.64
N GLY A 69 7.42 -5.31 9.27
CA GLY A 69 7.46 -4.89 10.68
C GLY A 69 6.66 -3.61 10.93
N SER A 70 6.80 -2.61 10.06
CA SER A 70 6.07 -1.34 10.17
C SER A 70 4.56 -1.49 9.98
N SER A 71 4.11 -2.24 8.97
CA SER A 71 2.68 -2.46 8.72
C SER A 71 1.99 -3.16 9.89
N PHE A 72 2.58 -4.25 10.41
CA PHE A 72 2.06 -4.90 11.61
C PHE A 72 2.11 -4.00 12.85
N SER A 73 3.19 -3.20 13.00
CA SER A 73 3.31 -2.25 14.11
C SER A 73 2.19 -1.21 14.06
N ILE A 74 1.90 -0.62 12.91
CA ILE A 74 0.82 0.37 12.74
C ILE A 74 -0.54 -0.22 13.14
N VAL A 75 -0.86 -1.42 12.63
CA VAL A 75 -2.11 -2.12 12.97
C VAL A 75 -2.18 -2.38 14.48
N TRP A 76 -1.08 -2.83 15.08
CA TRP A 76 -1.00 -3.07 16.53
C TRP A 76 -1.19 -1.78 17.34
N TYR A 77 -0.55 -0.68 16.94
CA TYR A 77 -0.71 0.62 17.59
C TYR A 77 -2.17 1.09 17.57
N ILE A 78 -2.85 1.01 16.42
CA ILE A 78 -4.25 1.44 16.32
C ILE A 78 -5.18 0.54 17.15
N ARG A 79 -4.95 -0.77 17.19
CA ARG A 79 -5.82 -1.73 17.89
C ARG A 79 -5.59 -1.82 19.40
N HIS A 80 -4.34 -1.75 19.86
CA HIS A 80 -3.99 -2.10 21.23
C HIS A 80 -3.44 -0.94 22.05
N HIS A 81 -2.83 0.07 21.43
CA HIS A 81 -2.25 1.16 22.20
C HIS A 81 -3.34 2.06 22.79
N LYS A 82 -3.36 2.20 24.13
CA LYS A 82 -4.46 2.82 24.89
C LYS A 82 -4.83 4.23 24.41
N ILE A 83 -3.84 5.06 24.08
CA ILE A 83 -4.05 6.45 23.67
C ILE A 83 -4.49 6.52 22.19
N VAL A 84 -3.69 5.98 21.28
CA VAL A 84 -3.95 5.94 19.83
C VAL A 84 -5.33 5.35 19.52
N ARG A 85 -5.72 4.22 20.13
CA ARG A 85 -7.03 3.61 19.91
C ARG A 85 -8.21 4.55 20.20
N ARG A 86 -8.08 5.47 21.17
CA ARG A 86 -9.15 6.43 21.50
C ARG A 86 -9.36 7.48 20.42
N SER A 87 -8.31 7.78 19.65
CA SER A 87 -8.37 8.71 18.51
C SER A 87 -8.86 8.07 17.21
N TYR A 88 -9.08 6.74 17.20
CA TYR A 88 -9.58 6.03 16.03
C TYR A 88 -11.10 6.23 15.88
N ASP A 89 -11.50 6.82 14.76
CA ASP A 89 -12.90 7.06 14.43
C ASP A 89 -13.51 5.84 13.72
N LYS A 90 -14.06 4.94 14.52
CA LYS A 90 -14.70 3.71 14.04
C LYS A 90 -16.01 3.98 13.28
N ASP A 91 -16.69 5.07 13.60
CA ASP A 91 -18.00 5.38 13.03
C ASP A 91 -17.87 5.91 11.59
N GLN A 92 -16.73 6.54 11.28
CA GLN A 92 -16.43 6.98 9.91
C GLN A 92 -15.77 5.86 9.07
N ASP A 93 -15.00 4.95 9.66
CA ASP A 93 -14.29 3.84 8.99
C ASP A 93 -15.19 2.60 8.77
N THR A 94 -16.36 2.80 8.14
CA THR A 94 -17.38 1.73 7.96
C THR A 94 -17.13 0.84 6.74
N PHE A 95 -15.99 0.96 6.07
CA PHE A 95 -15.74 0.26 4.81
C PHE A 95 -15.56 -1.25 5.05
N ARG A 96 -16.34 -2.06 4.35
CA ARG A 96 -16.33 -3.52 4.48
C ARG A 96 -15.23 -4.13 3.61
N HIS A 97 -13.99 -4.02 4.07
CA HIS A 97 -12.78 -4.46 3.35
C HIS A 97 -12.75 -5.95 2.92
N TYR A 98 -13.56 -6.82 3.52
CA TYR A 98 -13.73 -8.21 3.07
C TYR A 98 -14.25 -8.31 1.62
N PHE A 99 -15.03 -7.33 1.16
CA PHE A 99 -15.46 -7.24 -0.24
C PHE A 99 -14.34 -6.85 -1.21
N LEU A 100 -13.15 -6.48 -0.71
CA LEU A 100 -11.95 -6.34 -1.54
C LEU A 100 -11.13 -7.62 -1.51
N VAL A 101 -10.90 -8.17 -0.30
CA VAL A 101 -10.07 -9.37 -0.10
C VAL A 101 -10.60 -10.55 -0.91
N LEU A 102 -11.90 -10.86 -0.80
CA LEU A 102 -12.45 -12.06 -1.43
C LEU A 102 -12.41 -11.98 -2.96
N PRO A 103 -12.88 -10.90 -3.63
CA PRO A 103 -12.76 -10.79 -5.09
C PRO A 103 -11.32 -10.76 -5.59
N CYS A 104 -10.40 -10.07 -4.90
CA CYS A 104 -8.97 -10.08 -5.28
C CYS A 104 -8.36 -11.48 -5.20
N PHE A 105 -8.75 -12.27 -4.20
CA PHE A 105 -8.28 -13.65 -4.05
C PHE A 105 -8.83 -14.57 -5.13
N LEU A 106 -10.14 -14.48 -5.41
CA LEU A 106 -10.77 -15.23 -6.50
C LEU A 106 -10.17 -14.86 -7.86
N LEU A 107 -9.92 -13.57 -8.09
CA LEU A 107 -9.29 -13.10 -9.32
C LEU A 107 -7.87 -13.64 -9.47
N ALA A 108 -7.08 -13.70 -8.39
CA ALA A 108 -5.73 -14.27 -8.43
C ALA A 108 -5.70 -15.78 -8.68
N LEU A 109 -6.73 -16.52 -8.29
CA LEU A 109 -6.87 -17.94 -8.61
C LEU A 109 -7.14 -18.18 -10.11
N VAL A 110 -7.89 -17.28 -10.75
CA VAL A 110 -8.24 -17.38 -12.17
C VAL A 110 -7.14 -16.77 -13.06
N ILE A 111 -6.60 -15.62 -12.64
CA ILE A 111 -5.61 -14.84 -13.37
C ILE A 111 -4.28 -14.91 -12.60
N ASN A 112 -3.40 -15.81 -13.03
CA ASN A 112 -2.02 -15.93 -12.55
C ASN A 112 -1.10 -16.36 -13.71
N GLU A 113 0.20 -16.09 -13.58
CA GLU A 113 1.18 -16.56 -14.57
C GLU A 113 1.45 -18.06 -14.43
N LYS A 114 1.45 -18.58 -13.19
CA LYS A 114 1.63 -20.00 -12.87
C LYS A 114 0.76 -20.38 -11.68
N PHE A 115 0.11 -21.54 -11.76
CA PHE A 115 -0.75 -22.05 -10.68
C PHE A 115 0.07 -22.70 -9.55
N THR A 116 0.91 -21.90 -8.89
CA THR A 116 1.65 -22.30 -7.69
C THR A 116 1.22 -21.41 -6.53
N PHE A 117 1.25 -21.95 -5.30
CA PHE A 117 0.83 -21.20 -4.11
C PHE A 117 1.51 -19.83 -4.02
N ARG A 118 2.83 -19.78 -4.24
CA ARG A 118 3.63 -18.55 -4.15
C ARG A 118 3.24 -17.52 -5.22
N GLU A 119 3.04 -17.95 -6.46
CA GLU A 119 2.67 -17.06 -7.57
C GLU A 119 1.23 -16.54 -7.42
N VAL A 120 0.31 -17.38 -6.96
CA VAL A 120 -1.07 -16.97 -6.64
C VAL A 120 -1.08 -15.95 -5.50
N MET A 121 -0.30 -16.17 -4.43
CA MET A 121 -0.20 -15.22 -3.31
C MET A 121 0.46 -13.90 -3.76
N TRP A 122 1.46 -13.96 -4.62
CA TRP A 122 2.09 -12.77 -5.20
C TRP A 122 1.09 -11.98 -6.06
N THR A 123 0.37 -12.65 -6.95
CA THR A 123 -0.65 -12.02 -7.80
C THR A 123 -1.81 -11.46 -6.98
N PHE A 124 -2.28 -12.19 -5.97
CA PHE A 124 -3.25 -11.71 -4.99
C PHE A 124 -2.79 -10.41 -4.32
N SER A 125 -1.52 -10.36 -3.89
CA SER A 125 -0.96 -9.16 -3.27
C SER A 125 -0.98 -7.95 -4.22
N LEU A 126 -0.82 -8.13 -5.53
CA LEU A 126 -0.87 -7.05 -6.52
C LEU A 126 -2.29 -6.49 -6.67
N PHE A 127 -3.27 -7.38 -6.85
CA PHE A 127 -4.67 -6.97 -6.95
C PHE A 127 -5.16 -6.31 -5.66
N LEU A 128 -4.80 -6.87 -4.50
CA LEU A 128 -5.21 -6.30 -3.22
C LEU A 128 -4.56 -4.94 -2.96
N GLU A 129 -3.26 -4.77 -3.28
CA GLU A 129 -2.58 -3.47 -3.12
C GLU A 129 -3.25 -2.38 -3.95
N ALA A 130 -3.68 -2.73 -5.18
CA ALA A 130 -4.31 -1.78 -6.09
C ALA A 130 -5.54 -1.11 -5.48
N VAL A 131 -6.31 -1.87 -4.69
CA VAL A 131 -7.57 -1.40 -4.07
C VAL A 131 -7.45 -1.16 -2.56
N ALA A 132 -6.29 -1.44 -1.96
CA ALA A 132 -6.09 -1.37 -0.50
C ALA A 132 -6.31 0.03 0.07
N ILE A 133 -6.12 1.08 -0.74
CA ILE A 133 -6.29 2.47 -0.31
C ILE A 133 -7.75 2.90 -0.20
N LEU A 134 -8.70 2.19 -0.84
CA LEU A 134 -10.11 2.59 -0.91
C LEU A 134 -10.75 2.95 0.45
N PRO A 135 -10.58 2.16 1.54
CA PRO A 135 -11.14 2.52 2.85
C PRO A 135 -10.64 3.87 3.36
N GLN A 136 -9.36 4.19 3.14
CA GLN A 136 -8.74 5.46 3.52
C GLN A 136 -9.32 6.62 2.70
N LEU A 137 -9.51 6.43 1.40
CA LEU A 137 -10.10 7.46 0.54
C LEU A 137 -11.53 7.77 0.96
N VAL A 138 -12.34 6.73 1.21
CA VAL A 138 -13.72 6.87 1.69
C VAL A 138 -13.76 7.56 3.06
N LEU A 139 -12.82 7.22 3.96
CA LEU A 139 -12.69 7.87 5.25
C LEU A 139 -12.41 9.37 5.09
N LEU A 140 -11.45 9.75 4.24
CA LEU A 140 -11.10 11.17 4.02
C LEU A 140 -12.22 11.96 3.34
N GLN A 141 -13.01 11.33 2.48
CA GLN A 141 -14.17 11.99 1.88
C GLN A 141 -15.27 12.31 2.90
N ARG A 142 -15.42 11.47 3.92
CA ARG A 142 -16.39 11.64 5.02
C ARG A 142 -15.87 12.59 6.10
N THR A 143 -14.62 12.42 6.49
CA THR A 143 -13.92 13.24 7.47
C THR A 143 -13.45 14.52 6.79
N ARG A 144 -14.27 15.57 6.84
CA ARG A 144 -13.97 16.90 6.24
C ARG A 144 -12.75 17.62 6.81
N ASN A 145 -12.08 17.06 7.80
CA ASN A 145 -10.87 17.60 8.39
C ASN A 145 -9.71 16.61 8.19
N ILE A 146 -8.81 16.93 7.28
CA ILE A 146 -7.64 16.11 6.98
C ILE A 146 -6.44 16.78 7.63
N ASP A 147 -5.84 16.12 8.62
CA ASP A 147 -4.56 16.58 9.17
C ASP A 147 -3.49 16.61 8.07
N ASN A 148 -2.66 17.65 8.05
CA ASN A 148 -1.58 17.82 7.07
C ASN A 148 -0.67 16.57 6.96
N LEU A 149 -0.36 15.91 8.07
CA LEU A 149 0.47 14.69 8.07
C LEU A 149 -0.23 13.51 7.36
N THR A 150 -1.55 13.38 7.50
CA THR A 150 -2.32 12.37 6.78
C THR A 150 -2.33 12.67 5.29
N GLY A 151 -2.50 13.94 4.91
CA GLY A 151 -2.40 14.39 3.53
C GLY A 151 -1.03 14.09 2.91
N GLN A 152 0.05 14.40 3.61
CA GLN A 152 1.42 14.09 3.19
C GLN A 152 1.67 12.59 3.06
N TYR A 153 1.16 11.77 3.99
CA TYR A 153 1.22 10.31 3.89
C TYR A 153 0.57 9.82 2.59
N VAL A 154 -0.67 10.22 2.31
CA VAL A 154 -1.39 9.79 1.08
C VAL A 154 -0.70 10.34 -0.18
N PHE A 155 -0.16 11.56 -0.12
CA PHE A 155 0.61 12.15 -1.21
C PHE A 155 1.85 11.34 -1.56
N LEU A 156 2.67 11.01 -0.55
CA LEU A 156 3.85 10.16 -0.74
C LEU A 156 3.46 8.77 -1.25
N LEU A 157 2.32 8.24 -0.79
CA LEU A 157 1.78 6.98 -1.25
C LEU A 157 1.35 7.01 -2.74
N GLY A 158 0.80 8.14 -3.22
CA GLY A 158 0.57 8.33 -4.65
C GLY A 158 1.86 8.51 -5.44
N ALA A 159 2.81 9.30 -4.90
CA ALA A 159 4.07 9.62 -5.57
C ALA A 159 4.95 8.38 -5.82
N TYR A 160 5.05 7.45 -4.86
CA TYR A 160 5.83 6.22 -5.12
C TYR A 160 5.24 5.43 -6.28
N ARG A 161 3.90 5.39 -6.42
CA ARG A 161 3.24 4.62 -7.48
C ARG A 161 3.47 5.24 -8.85
N SER A 162 3.44 6.57 -8.95
CA SER A 162 3.83 7.29 -10.17
C SER A 162 5.28 6.98 -10.57
N LEU A 163 6.21 6.96 -9.60
CA LEU A 163 7.60 6.59 -9.85
C LEU A 163 7.75 5.14 -10.32
N TYR A 164 6.90 4.23 -9.82
CA TYR A 164 6.86 2.84 -10.26
C TYR A 164 6.33 2.68 -11.70
N ILE A 165 5.37 3.50 -12.12
CA ILE A 165 4.95 3.54 -13.53
C ILE A 165 6.12 3.97 -14.42
N LEU A 166 6.83 5.03 -14.03
CA LEU A 166 8.03 5.47 -14.77
C LEU A 166 9.11 4.39 -14.81
N ASN A 167 9.29 3.65 -13.70
CA ASN A 167 10.16 2.49 -13.66
C ASN A 167 9.77 1.44 -14.70
N TRP A 168 8.49 1.10 -14.83
CA TRP A 168 8.03 0.09 -15.78
C TRP A 168 8.19 0.54 -17.22
N ILE A 169 7.86 1.79 -17.53
CA ILE A 169 8.09 2.39 -18.85
C ILE A 169 9.58 2.33 -19.20
N TYR A 170 10.46 2.74 -18.28
CA TYR A 170 11.90 2.67 -18.48
C TYR A 170 12.36 1.23 -18.76
N ARG A 171 11.94 0.25 -17.94
CA ARG A 171 12.32 -1.16 -18.12
C ARG A 171 11.81 -1.74 -19.44
N TYR A 172 10.62 -1.35 -19.89
CA TYR A 172 10.08 -1.77 -21.19
C TYR A 172 10.97 -1.36 -22.36
N PHE A 173 11.58 -0.16 -22.30
CA PHE A 173 12.48 0.32 -23.34
C PHE A 173 13.92 -0.21 -23.22
N THR A 174 14.38 -0.52 -22.00
CA THR A 174 15.78 -0.91 -21.78
C THR A 174 16.02 -2.41 -21.69
N GLU A 175 15.03 -3.20 -21.26
CA GLU A 175 15.16 -4.64 -21.05
C GLU A 175 14.41 -5.41 -22.16
N PRO A 176 15.10 -6.30 -22.92
CA PRO A 176 14.43 -7.09 -23.97
C PRO A 176 13.37 -8.02 -23.36
N HIS A 177 12.17 -8.04 -23.96
CA HIS A 177 11.02 -8.87 -23.57
C HIS A 177 10.41 -8.60 -22.17
N TYR A 178 10.65 -7.44 -21.56
CA TYR A 178 10.03 -7.10 -20.28
C TYR A 178 8.55 -6.70 -20.42
N VAL A 179 7.62 -7.65 -20.26
CA VAL A 179 6.17 -7.40 -20.22
C VAL A 179 5.49 -8.23 -19.13
N HIS A 180 5.16 -7.59 -18.02
CA HIS A 180 4.34 -8.18 -16.94
C HIS A 180 2.98 -7.48 -16.85
N TRP A 181 2.06 -7.84 -17.75
CA TRP A 181 0.78 -7.15 -17.91
C TRP A 181 -0.05 -7.06 -16.61
N ILE A 182 -0.01 -8.07 -15.74
CA ILE A 182 -0.71 -8.06 -14.43
C ILE A 182 -0.24 -6.89 -13.57
N THR A 183 1.08 -6.66 -13.51
CA THR A 183 1.66 -5.55 -12.73
C THR A 183 1.28 -4.18 -13.30
N TRP A 184 1.25 -4.05 -14.63
CA TRP A 184 0.90 -2.80 -15.30
C TRP A 184 -0.57 -2.44 -15.08
N ILE A 185 -1.48 -3.39 -15.26
CA ILE A 185 -2.92 -3.16 -15.07
C ILE A 185 -3.20 -2.83 -13.60
N SER A 186 -2.68 -3.62 -12.67
CA SER A 186 -2.88 -3.38 -11.23
C SER A 186 -2.31 -2.03 -10.79
N GLY A 187 -1.14 -1.69 -11.31
CA GLY A 187 -0.50 -0.39 -11.06
C GLY A 187 -1.28 0.79 -11.63
N LEU A 188 -1.83 0.65 -12.84
CA LEU A 188 -2.67 1.66 -13.47
C LEU A 188 -3.96 1.88 -12.69
N VAL A 189 -4.66 0.81 -12.29
CA VAL A 189 -5.84 0.89 -11.42
C VAL A 189 -5.51 1.65 -10.14
N GLN A 190 -4.40 1.32 -9.49
CA GLN A 190 -3.99 2.01 -8.27
C GLN A 190 -3.73 3.50 -8.50
N THR A 191 -3.00 3.85 -9.55
CA THR A 191 -2.68 5.25 -9.85
C THR A 191 -3.93 6.06 -10.18
N LEU A 192 -4.90 5.48 -10.90
CA LEU A 192 -6.18 6.14 -11.15
C LEU A 192 -6.94 6.43 -9.86
N LEU A 193 -6.94 5.51 -8.90
CA LEU A 193 -7.57 5.74 -7.59
C LEU A 193 -6.90 6.87 -6.80
N TYR A 194 -5.56 6.97 -6.86
CA TYR A 194 -4.85 8.11 -6.27
C TYR A 194 -5.12 9.42 -7.02
N ALA A 195 -5.19 9.39 -8.35
CA ALA A 195 -5.46 10.57 -9.16
C ALA A 195 -6.85 11.15 -8.88
N ASP A 196 -7.87 10.29 -8.78
CA ASP A 196 -9.23 10.69 -8.39
C ASP A 196 -9.23 11.37 -7.01
N PHE A 197 -8.51 10.79 -6.05
CA PHE A 197 -8.34 11.41 -4.74
C PHE A 197 -7.65 12.77 -4.81
N PHE A 198 -6.53 12.89 -5.51
CA PHE A 198 -5.80 14.16 -5.61
C PHE A 198 -6.63 15.25 -6.28
N TYR A 199 -7.43 14.90 -7.30
CA TYR A 199 -8.35 15.82 -7.93
C TYR A 199 -9.32 16.43 -6.92
N TYR A 200 -10.02 15.60 -6.13
CA TYR A 200 -10.93 16.09 -5.10
C TYR A 200 -10.24 16.75 -3.91
N TYR A 201 -9.00 16.35 -3.59
CA TYR A 201 -8.22 16.92 -2.51
C TYR A 201 -7.75 18.34 -2.82
N PHE A 202 -7.32 18.62 -4.05
CA PHE A 202 -6.86 19.96 -4.46
C PHE A 202 -8.01 20.91 -4.82
N GLN A 203 -9.18 20.38 -5.20
CA GLN A 203 -10.35 21.20 -5.51
C GLN A 203 -11.12 21.66 -4.26
N ARG A 204 -10.90 21.02 -3.11
CA ARG A 204 -11.48 21.38 -1.81
C ARG A 204 -10.51 22.24 -1.01
#